data_AF-A0AB34S9V9-F1
#
_entry.id   AF-A0AB34S9V9-F1
#
_cell.length_a   1.000
_cell.length_b   1.000
_cell.length_c   1.000
_cell.angle_alpha   90.00
_cell.angle_beta   90.00
_cell.angle_gamma   90.00
#
_symmetry.space_group_name_H-M   'P 1'
#
loop_
_entity.id
_entity.type
_entity.pdbx_description
1 polymer ?
#
loop_
_entity_poly.entity_id
_entity_poly.type
_entity_poly.pdbx_seq_one_letter_code
_entity_poly.pdbx_strand_id
1 'polypeptide(L)'
;MPDLANWLKIHCLQEAVMAGAIAESGSFGAVLEDSQVIKKMILAWREGILLCEKYGISKKAYKPTKYLFLPLCLLIPVVKLFLKQPLTQEMIRGHLASGYQEWADQYREILETGKMIHFPMPIWQSYQPFIENYKQ
;
A
#
# COMPACT_ATOMS: atom_id res chain seq x y z
N MET A 1 -22.33 3.27 -9.89
CA MET A 1 -20.99 3.85 -9.62
C MET A 1 -20.51 3.25 -8.32
N PRO A 2 -19.22 2.93 -8.16
CA PRO A 2 -18.70 2.53 -6.87
C PRO A 2 -18.98 3.64 -5.84
N ASP A 3 -19.33 3.26 -4.62
CA ASP A 3 -19.56 4.19 -3.52
C ASP A 3 -18.26 4.95 -3.18
N LEU A 4 -18.33 6.28 -3.08
CA LEU A 4 -17.16 7.14 -2.85
C LEU A 4 -16.44 6.78 -1.55
N ALA A 5 -17.18 6.45 -0.50
CA ALA A 5 -16.59 6.07 0.78
C ALA A 5 -15.80 4.75 0.66
N ASN A 6 -16.36 3.77 -0.06
CA ASN A 6 -15.66 2.53 -0.34
C ASN A 6 -14.47 2.69 -1.30
N TRP A 7 -14.55 3.60 -2.28
CA TRP A 7 -13.40 3.94 -3.12
C TRP A 7 -12.26 4.52 -2.28
N LEU A 8 -12.57 5.45 -1.38
CA LEU A 8 -11.59 6.12 -0.53
C LEU A 8 -10.85 5.12 0.36
N LYS A 9 -11.56 4.18 1.00
CA LYS A 9 -10.94 3.09 1.78
C LYS A 9 -9.91 2.31 0.96
N ILE A 10 -10.24 1.99 -0.29
CA ILE A 10 -9.35 1.25 -1.18
C ILE A 10 -8.16 2.10 -1.62
N HIS A 11 -8.36 3.40 -1.83
CA HIS A 11 -7.31 4.34 -2.20
C HIS A 11 -6.29 4.52 -1.06
N CYS A 12 -6.76 4.72 0.18
CA CYS A 12 -5.91 4.83 1.37
C CYS A 12 -5.03 3.60 1.60
N LEU A 13 -5.48 2.40 1.20
CA LEU A 13 -4.62 1.21 1.26
C LEU A 13 -3.35 1.35 0.39
N GLN A 14 -3.46 2.01 -0.77
CA GLN A 14 -2.35 2.18 -1.71
C GLN A 14 -1.29 3.15 -1.15
N GLU A 15 -1.77 4.22 -0.55
CA GLU A 15 -0.95 5.24 0.09
C GLU A 15 -0.23 4.68 1.32
N ALA A 16 -0.99 4.06 2.23
CA ALA A 16 -0.46 3.46 3.44
C ALA A 16 0.58 2.36 3.16
N VAL A 17 0.34 1.50 2.16
CA VAL A 17 1.31 0.44 1.82
C VAL A 17 2.58 1.00 1.17
N MET A 18 2.47 2.10 0.42
CA MET A 18 3.64 2.79 -0.14
C MET A 18 4.48 3.42 0.97
N ALA A 19 3.85 4.04 1.98
CA ALA A 19 4.58 4.53 3.15
C ALA A 19 5.34 3.41 3.88
N GLY A 20 4.73 2.24 4.08
CA GLY A 20 5.40 1.09 4.68
C GLY A 20 6.60 0.61 3.86
N ALA A 21 6.43 0.47 2.53
CA ALA A 21 7.52 0.05 1.65
C ALA A 21 8.69 1.04 1.65
N ILE A 22 8.40 2.34 1.59
CA ILE A 22 9.40 3.41 1.63
C ILE A 22 10.11 3.46 2.98
N ALA A 23 9.37 3.29 4.07
CA ALA A 23 9.93 3.28 5.42
C ALA A 23 10.95 2.15 5.59
N GLU A 24 10.59 0.94 5.18
CA GLU A 24 11.45 -0.23 5.29
C GLU A 24 12.67 -0.13 4.37
N SER A 25 12.49 0.36 3.13
CA SER A 25 13.60 0.49 2.18
C SER A 25 14.43 1.76 2.37
N GLY A 26 14.01 2.67 3.27
CA GLY A 26 14.67 3.94 3.56
C GLY A 26 14.45 5.05 2.53
N SER A 27 13.96 4.74 1.32
CA SER A 27 13.62 5.75 0.31
C SER A 27 12.76 5.17 -0.82
N PHE A 28 12.03 6.03 -1.52
CA PHE A 28 11.31 5.65 -2.74
C PHE A 28 12.25 5.17 -3.86
N GLY A 29 13.48 5.70 -3.94
CA GLY A 29 14.48 5.21 -4.89
C GLY A 29 14.82 3.73 -4.67
N ALA A 30 14.99 3.33 -3.41
CA ALA A 30 15.26 1.93 -3.06
C ALA A 30 14.09 1.00 -3.42
N VAL A 31 12.83 1.46 -3.30
CA VAL A 31 11.64 0.71 -3.75
C VAL A 31 11.72 0.40 -5.26
N LEU A 32 12.17 1.35 -6.08
CA LEU A 32 12.24 1.18 -7.53
C LEU A 32 13.30 0.17 -7.97
N GLU A 33 14.36 -0.01 -7.17
CA GLU A 33 15.47 -0.87 -7.51
C GLU A 33 15.24 -2.32 -7.07
N ASP A 34 14.61 -2.55 -5.91
CA ASP A 34 14.42 -3.90 -5.35
C ASP A 34 13.03 -4.50 -5.63
N SER A 35 13.00 -5.55 -6.46
CA SER A 35 11.78 -6.31 -6.75
C SER A 35 11.22 -7.07 -5.55
N GLN A 36 12.02 -7.39 -4.53
CA GLN A 36 11.54 -8.01 -3.29
C GLN A 36 10.74 -7.01 -2.45
N VAL A 37 11.15 -5.74 -2.42
CA VAL A 37 10.37 -4.67 -1.77
C VAL A 37 9.00 -4.52 -2.45
N ILE A 38 8.96 -4.48 -3.78
CA ILE A 38 7.70 -4.42 -4.54
C ILE A 38 6.83 -5.65 -4.29
N LYS A 39 7.44 -6.85 -4.24
CA LYS A 39 6.73 -8.08 -3.91
C LYS A 39 6.07 -8.00 -2.54
N LYS A 40 6.81 -7.57 -1.50
CA LYS A 40 6.30 -7.43 -0.14
C LYS A 40 5.18 -6.39 -0.07
N MET A 41 5.36 -5.26 -0.74
CA MET A 41 4.33 -4.21 -0.86
C MET A 41 3.04 -4.75 -1.49
N ILE A 42 3.11 -5.51 -2.58
CA ILE A 42 1.94 -6.15 -3.19
C ILE A 42 1.26 -7.11 -2.22
N LEU A 43 2.03 -7.90 -1.46
CA LEU A 43 1.48 -8.86 -0.51
C LEU A 43 0.79 -8.17 0.67
N ALA A 44 1.38 -7.12 1.25
CA ALA A 44 0.72 -6.30 2.26
C ALA A 44 -0.56 -5.66 1.72
N TRP A 45 -0.50 -5.10 0.51
CA TRP A 45 -1.68 -4.50 -0.12
C TRP A 45 -2.81 -5.52 -0.29
N ARG A 46 -2.51 -6.78 -0.62
CA ARG A 46 -3.52 -7.85 -0.65
C ARG A 46 -4.16 -8.08 0.71
N GLU A 47 -3.39 -8.09 1.81
CA GLU A 47 -3.96 -8.21 3.16
C GLU A 47 -4.97 -7.09 3.45
N GLY A 48 -4.62 -5.84 3.11
CA GLY A 48 -5.53 -4.70 3.23
C GLY A 48 -6.80 -4.84 2.39
N ILE A 49 -6.69 -5.34 1.15
CA ILE A 49 -7.86 -5.60 0.31
C ILE A 49 -8.74 -6.72 0.88
N LEU A 50 -8.14 -7.77 1.44
CA LEU A 50 -8.89 -8.85 2.10
C LEU A 50 -9.58 -8.36 3.38
N LEU A 51 -8.98 -7.41 4.10
CA LEU A 51 -9.65 -6.70 5.21
C LEU A 51 -10.88 -5.95 4.69
N CYS A 52 -10.78 -5.19 3.60
CA CYS A 52 -11.94 -4.53 2.99
C CYS A 52 -13.04 -5.51 2.54
N GLU A 53 -12.69 -6.71 2.06
CA GLU A 53 -13.68 -7.75 1.75
C GLU A 53 -14.50 -8.18 2.99
N LYS A 54 -13.91 -8.16 4.19
CA LYS A 54 -14.65 -8.44 5.45
C LYS A 54 -15.75 -7.41 5.75
N TYR A 55 -15.59 -6.19 5.24
CA TYR A 55 -16.59 -5.12 5.34
C TYR A 55 -17.53 -5.06 4.13
N GLY A 56 -17.55 -6.10 3.29
CA GLY A 56 -18.45 -6.19 2.13
C GLY A 56 -17.95 -5.45 0.88
N ILE A 57 -16.74 -4.89 0.90
CA ILE A 57 -16.17 -4.22 -0.27
C ILE A 57 -15.49 -5.27 -1.15
N SER A 58 -16.14 -5.66 -2.24
CA SER A 58 -15.58 -6.67 -3.14
C SER A 58 -14.24 -6.22 -3.74
N LYS A 59 -13.22 -7.09 -3.68
CA LYS A 59 -11.92 -6.83 -4.35
C LYS A 59 -12.01 -6.65 -5.87
N LYS A 60 -13.13 -7.05 -6.49
CA LYS A 60 -13.38 -6.92 -7.93
C LYS A 60 -14.05 -5.60 -8.30
N ALA A 61 -14.55 -4.85 -7.32
CA ALA A 61 -15.34 -3.64 -7.55
C ALA A 61 -14.50 -2.46 -8.04
N TYR A 62 -13.20 -2.44 -7.73
CA TYR A 62 -12.31 -1.33 -8.02
C TYR A 62 -11.15 -1.76 -8.92
N LYS A 63 -10.79 -0.91 -9.89
CA LYS A 63 -9.52 -1.01 -10.62
C LYS A 63 -8.52 -0.07 -9.94
N PRO A 64 -7.24 -0.46 -9.76
CA PRO A 64 -6.62 -1.68 -10.27
C PRO A 64 -6.70 -2.89 -9.32
N THR A 65 -7.36 -2.81 -8.16
CA THR A 65 -7.31 -3.84 -7.11
C THR A 65 -7.78 -5.23 -7.54
N LYS A 66 -8.70 -5.31 -8.49
CA LYS A 66 -9.06 -6.58 -9.15
C LYS A 66 -7.83 -7.36 -9.66
N TYR A 67 -6.83 -6.65 -10.19
CA TYR A 67 -5.64 -7.26 -10.78
C TYR A 67 -4.54 -7.56 -9.75
N LEU A 68 -4.64 -7.01 -8.54
CA LEU A 68 -3.64 -7.18 -7.48
C LEU A 68 -3.42 -8.65 -7.09
N PHE A 69 -4.38 -9.54 -7.37
CA PHE A 69 -4.33 -10.98 -7.07
C PHE A 69 -3.79 -11.86 -8.21
N LEU A 70 -3.35 -11.28 -9.33
CA LEU A 70 -2.64 -12.02 -10.39
C LEU A 70 -1.29 -12.58 -9.90
N PRO A 71 -0.68 -13.55 -10.60
CA PRO A 71 0.64 -14.07 -10.24
C PRO A 71 1.69 -12.97 -10.06
N LEU A 72 2.50 -13.06 -9.00
CA LEU A 72 3.49 -12.04 -8.64
C LEU A 72 4.54 -11.80 -9.74
N CYS A 73 4.92 -12.85 -10.48
CA CYS A 73 5.85 -12.73 -11.60
C CYS A 73 5.36 -11.79 -12.71
N LEU A 74 4.04 -11.62 -12.86
CA LEU A 74 3.45 -10.67 -13.80
C LEU A 74 3.28 -9.28 -13.17
N LEU A 75 2.86 -9.23 -11.91
CA LEU A 75 2.56 -7.95 -11.25
C LEU A 75 3.79 -7.14 -10.87
N ILE A 76 4.84 -7.78 -10.37
CA ILE A 76 6.07 -7.09 -9.95
C ILE A 76 6.63 -6.20 -11.07
N PRO A 77 6.87 -6.69 -12.31
CA PRO A 77 7.39 -5.84 -13.38
C PRO A 77 6.40 -4.75 -13.79
N VAL A 78 5.09 -5.01 -13.78
CA VAL A 78 4.06 -4.02 -14.12
C VAL A 78 4.01 -2.89 -13.09
N VAL A 79 4.02 -3.22 -11.80
CA VAL A 79 4.04 -2.22 -10.72
C VAL A 79 5.35 -1.43 -10.77
N LYS A 80 6.49 -2.08 -10.97
CA LYS A 80 7.79 -1.40 -11.15
C LYS A 80 7.76 -0.42 -12.32
N LEU A 81 7.20 -0.83 -13.47
CA LEU A 81 7.07 0.03 -14.65
C LEU A 81 6.17 1.23 -14.36
N PHE A 82 5.02 1.02 -13.70
CA PHE A 82 4.12 2.09 -13.31
C PHE A 82 4.78 3.09 -12.36
N LEU A 83 5.46 2.61 -11.32
CA LEU A 83 6.18 3.48 -10.37
C LEU A 83 7.32 4.25 -11.01
N LYS A 84 7.92 3.74 -12.11
CA LYS A 84 8.96 4.44 -12.86
C LYS A 84 8.43 5.55 -13.78
N GLN A 85 7.12 5.63 -14.02
CA GLN A 85 6.56 6.68 -14.87
C GLN A 85 6.80 8.08 -14.27
N PRO A 86 7.18 9.10 -15.07
CA PRO A 86 7.55 10.42 -14.55
C PRO A 86 6.47 11.05 -13.66
N LEU A 87 5.21 11.03 -14.11
CA LEU A 87 4.08 11.59 -13.35
C LEU A 87 3.87 10.87 -12.01
N THR A 88 4.03 9.55 -11.98
CA THR A 88 3.90 8.76 -10.75
C THR A 88 5.02 9.09 -9.78
N GLN A 89 6.25 9.23 -10.26
CA GLN A 89 7.38 9.63 -9.42
C GLN A 89 7.20 11.05 -8.88
N GLU A 90 6.76 11.99 -9.72
CA GLU A 90 6.48 13.37 -9.31
C GLU A 90 5.43 13.40 -8.20
N MET A 91 4.30 12.71 -8.39
CA MET A 91 3.24 12.60 -7.39
C MET A 91 3.76 12.03 -6.06
N ILE A 92 4.47 10.90 -6.09
CA ILE A 92 4.98 10.26 -4.87
C ILE A 92 6.01 11.16 -4.19
N ARG A 93 6.97 11.72 -4.93
CA ARG A 93 8.01 12.59 -4.36
C ARG A 93 7.42 13.88 -3.79
N GLY A 94 6.43 14.47 -4.47
CA GLY A 94 5.70 15.63 -3.97
C GLY A 94 5.00 15.31 -2.65
N HIS A 95 4.34 14.17 -2.56
CA HIS A 95 3.70 13.75 -1.32
C HIS A 95 4.70 13.40 -0.20
N LEU A 96 5.85 12.82 -0.52
CA LEU A 96 6.90 12.56 0.47
C LEU A 96 7.47 13.84 1.09
N ALA A 97 7.48 14.96 0.37
CA ALA A 97 8.05 16.21 0.86
C ALA A 97 7.22 16.90 1.95
N SER A 98 5.92 16.62 2.05
CA SER A 98 5.03 17.30 3.01
C SER A 98 3.88 16.46 3.57
N GLY A 99 3.58 15.29 2.98
CA GLY A 99 2.38 14.50 3.25
C GLY A 99 2.65 13.07 3.74
N TYR A 100 3.90 12.59 3.83
CA TYR A 100 4.14 11.20 4.25
C TYR A 100 3.56 10.85 5.63
N GLN A 101 3.44 11.81 6.54
CA GLN A 101 2.80 11.59 7.84
C GLN A 101 1.34 11.15 7.68
N GLU A 102 0.61 11.69 6.70
CA GLU A 102 -0.76 11.29 6.39
C GLU A 102 -0.82 9.81 5.99
N TRP A 103 0.07 9.36 5.10
CA TRP A 103 0.16 7.94 4.72
C TRP A 103 0.53 7.04 5.90
N ALA A 104 1.39 7.51 6.81
CA ALA A 104 1.74 6.80 8.04
C ALA A 104 0.56 6.69 9.01
N ASP A 105 -0.26 7.73 9.13
CA ASP A 105 -1.47 7.72 9.96
C ASP A 105 -2.52 6.78 9.37
N GLN A 106 -2.76 6.83 8.05
CA GLN A 106 -3.62 5.86 7.36
C GLN A 106 -3.16 4.41 7.62
N TYR A 107 -1.84 4.15 7.55
CA TYR A 107 -1.27 2.83 7.89
C TYR A 107 -1.66 2.37 9.29
N ARG A 108 -1.53 3.26 10.29
CA ARG A 108 -1.85 2.96 11.71
C ARG A 108 -3.33 2.65 11.88
N GLU A 109 -4.20 3.45 11.28
CA GLU A 109 -5.66 3.25 11.34
C GLU A 109 -6.10 1.92 10.72
N ILE A 110 -5.52 1.56 9.57
CA ILE A 110 -5.81 0.28 8.89
C ILE A 110 -5.33 -0.90 9.73
N LEU A 111 -4.11 -0.82 10.30
CA LEU A 111 -3.57 -1.85 11.18
C LEU A 111 -4.43 -2.02 12.44
N GLU A 112 -4.87 -0.92 13.05
CA GLU A 112 -5.73 -0.95 14.23
C GLU A 112 -7.11 -1.54 13.90
N THR A 113 -7.66 -1.20 12.74
CA THR A 113 -8.90 -1.83 12.23
C THR A 113 -8.75 -3.35 12.14
N GLY A 114 -7.64 -3.83 11.56
CA GLY A 114 -7.35 -5.26 11.48
C GLY A 114 -7.28 -5.92 12.88
N LYS A 115 -6.61 -5.27 13.84
CA LYS A 115 -6.51 -5.75 15.23
C LYS A 115 -7.87 -5.83 15.93
N MET A 116 -8.69 -4.78 15.84
CA MET A 116 -10.01 -4.73 16.49
C MET A 116 -10.91 -5.89 16.10
N ILE A 117 -10.86 -6.32 14.83
CA ILE A 117 -11.66 -7.45 14.33
C ILE A 117 -10.89 -8.78 14.30
N HIS A 118 -9.69 -8.83 14.88
CA HIS A 118 -8.83 -10.03 14.93
C HIS A 118 -8.49 -10.60 13.53
N PHE A 119 -8.32 -9.72 12.54
CA PHE A 119 -7.97 -10.10 11.17
C PHE A 119 -6.44 -10.13 10.99
N PRO A 120 -5.86 -11.25 10.53
CA PRO A 120 -4.41 -11.38 10.41
C PRO A 120 -3.88 -10.57 9.22
N MET A 121 -2.94 -9.66 9.50
CA MET A 121 -2.21 -8.87 8.49
C MET A 121 -0.70 -8.86 8.78
N PRO A 122 -0.03 -10.03 8.84
CA PRO A 122 1.35 -10.13 9.28
C PRO A 122 2.33 -9.36 8.40
N ILE A 123 2.11 -9.28 7.07
CA ILE A 123 3.02 -8.56 6.18
C ILE A 123 2.81 -7.06 6.33
N TRP A 124 1.56 -6.59 6.40
CA TRP A 124 1.26 -5.20 6.73
C TRP A 124 1.87 -4.79 8.07
N GLN A 125 1.65 -5.58 9.12
CA GLN A 125 2.16 -5.33 10.46
C GLN A 125 3.70 -5.31 10.50
N SER A 126 4.37 -6.07 9.64
CA SER A 126 5.84 -6.06 9.58
C SER A 126 6.45 -4.71 9.23
N TYR A 127 5.68 -3.77 8.66
CA TYR A 127 6.14 -2.40 8.39
C TYR A 127 6.17 -1.50 9.63
N GLN A 128 5.48 -1.87 10.71
CA GLN A 128 5.28 -1.03 11.90
C GLN A 128 6.59 -0.44 12.47
N PRO A 129 7.64 -1.24 12.76
CA PRO A 129 8.87 -0.67 13.33
C PRO A 129 9.57 0.30 12.39
N PHE A 130 9.41 0.14 11.07
CA PHE A 130 10.01 1.05 10.10
C PHE A 130 9.24 2.37 10.02
N ILE A 131 7.91 2.31 10.00
CA ILE A 131 7.05 3.51 10.01
C ILE A 131 7.24 4.34 11.28
N GLU A 132 7.43 3.70 12.43
CA GLU A 132 7.65 4.41 13.71
C GLU A 132 9.00 5.13 13.78
N ASN A 133 10.01 4.64 13.04
CA ASN A 133 11.36 5.16 13.07
C ASN A 133 11.75 5.97 11.82
N TYR A 134 10.87 6.05 10.83
CA TYR A 134 11.16 6.76 9.58
C TYR A 134 11.19 8.26 9.83
N LYS A 135 12.36 8.85 9.59
CA LYS A 135 12.58 10.30 9.63
C LYS A 135 12.70 10.78 8.19
N GLN A 136 11.86 11.74 7.81
CA GLN A 136 11.99 12.46 6.54
C GLN A 136 13.24 13.34 6.54
#